data_AF-A0A1D2TWL6-F1
#
_entry.id   AF-A0A1D2TWL6-F1
#
_cell.length_a   1.000
_cell.length_b   1.000
_cell.length_c   1.000
_cell.angle_alpha   90.00
_cell.angle_beta   90.00
_cell.angle_gamma   90.00
#
_symmetry.space_group_name_H-M   'P 1'
#
loop_
_entity.id
_entity.type
_entity.pdbx_description
1 polymer ?
#
loop_
_entity_poly.entity_id
_entity_poly.type
_entity_poly.pdbx_seq_one_letter_code
_entity_poly.pdbx_strand_id
1 'polypeptide(L)'
;MGGSGDAAIFRAAGFKQTRRGWESGCDDPSAGSLYDAGRIDQRKDLNGDGRPEAVITESGLFCYGRTENAFWLVSQQADGTWKLLYNEVGIAEFLPTKGVGGWPDISIGGPGFCFPVVRWNGKAYVRHRFAYEGKPCSPPRP
;
A
#
# COMPACT_ATOMS: atom_id res chain seq x y z
N MET A 1 -11.07 -15.03 -10.22
CA MET A 1 -10.91 -14.75 -11.66
C MET A 1 -10.55 -13.28 -11.81
N GLY A 2 -9.26 -12.93 -11.72
CA GLY A 2 -8.77 -11.58 -12.01
C GLY A 2 -8.50 -11.47 -13.51
N GLY A 3 -9.32 -10.68 -14.20
CA GLY A 3 -9.22 -10.48 -15.65
C GLY A 3 -7.97 -9.69 -16.04
N SER A 4 -7.64 -9.70 -17.34
CA SER A 4 -6.45 -9.07 -17.94
C SER A 4 -6.16 -7.61 -17.54
N GLY A 5 -7.12 -6.88 -16.97
CA GLY A 5 -6.96 -5.51 -16.48
C GLY A 5 -6.17 -5.38 -15.16
N ASP A 6 -6.13 -6.41 -14.32
CA ASP A 6 -5.41 -6.35 -13.04
C ASP A 6 -3.89 -6.42 -13.23
N ALA A 7 -3.44 -7.05 -14.32
CA ALA A 7 -2.02 -7.20 -14.63
C ALA A 7 -1.28 -5.85 -14.76
N ALA A 8 -1.94 -4.82 -15.30
CA ALA A 8 -1.34 -3.49 -15.44
C ALA A 8 -1.06 -2.83 -14.09
N ILE A 9 -1.89 -3.09 -13.08
CA ILE A 9 -1.74 -2.56 -11.72
C ILE A 9 -0.55 -3.20 -11.03
N PHE A 10 -0.49 -4.54 -11.06
CA PHE A 10 0.65 -5.26 -10.52
C PHE A 10 1.96 -4.81 -11.18
N ARG A 11 2.00 -4.74 -12.51
CA ARG A 11 3.19 -4.26 -13.24
C ARG A 11 3.56 -2.82 -12.88
N ALA A 12 2.58 -1.93 -12.73
CA ALA A 12 2.84 -0.55 -12.30
C ALA A 12 3.41 -0.47 -10.88
N ALA A 13 3.04 -1.39 -10.01
CA ALA A 13 3.63 -1.55 -8.67
C ALA A 13 4.99 -2.29 -8.67
N GLY A 14 5.48 -2.73 -9.83
CA GLY A 14 6.75 -3.46 -9.97
C GLY A 14 6.64 -4.97 -9.77
N PHE A 15 5.44 -5.51 -9.60
CA PHE A 15 5.24 -6.94 -9.39
C PHE A 15 5.51 -7.74 -10.67
N LYS A 16 6.01 -8.97 -10.47
CA LYS A 16 6.24 -9.94 -11.54
C LYS A 16 5.27 -11.10 -11.39
N GLN A 17 4.71 -11.54 -12.52
CA GLN A 17 3.87 -12.74 -12.54
C GLN A 17 4.75 -13.99 -12.50
N THR A 18 4.59 -14.80 -11.46
CA THR A 18 5.27 -16.08 -11.25
C THR A 18 4.26 -17.23 -11.33
N ARG A 19 4.72 -18.46 -11.07
CA ARG A 19 3.81 -19.61 -10.89
C ARG A 19 2.98 -19.54 -9.60
N ARG A 20 3.41 -18.78 -8.59
CA ARG A 20 2.74 -18.65 -7.29
C ARG A 20 1.75 -17.48 -7.24
N GLY A 21 1.85 -16.53 -8.17
CA GLY A 21 0.99 -15.36 -8.22
C GLY A 21 1.75 -14.13 -8.71
N TRP A 22 1.29 -12.95 -8.33
CA TRP A 22 2.06 -11.72 -8.51
C TRP A 22 2.94 -11.51 -7.29
N GLU A 23 4.24 -11.28 -7.48
CA GLU A 23 5.17 -11.10 -6.36
C GLU A 23 5.95 -9.79 -6.50
N SER A 24 6.24 -9.09 -5.40
CA SER A 24 7.03 -7.84 -5.44
C SER A 24 8.51 -8.09 -5.75
N GLY A 25 8.95 -9.35 -5.76
CA GLY A 25 10.36 -9.72 -5.87
C GLY A 25 11.09 -9.74 -4.53
N CYS A 26 10.40 -10.03 -3.43
CA CYS A 26 11.03 -10.37 -2.16
C CYS A 26 11.89 -11.66 -2.25
N ASP A 27 11.61 -12.52 -3.24
CA ASP A 27 12.33 -13.77 -3.49
C ASP A 27 12.35 -14.72 -2.27
N ASP A 28 11.24 -14.78 -1.52
CA ASP A 28 11.10 -15.65 -0.35
C ASP A 28 11.34 -17.14 -0.74
N PRO A 29 12.43 -17.76 -0.22
CA PRO A 29 12.81 -19.12 -0.54
C PRO A 29 11.92 -20.16 0.15
N SER A 30 11.14 -19.76 1.15
CA SER A 30 10.32 -20.68 1.94
C SER A 30 9.14 -21.24 1.15
N ALA A 31 8.76 -20.61 0.03
CA ALA A 31 7.79 -21.08 -0.98
C ALA A 31 6.63 -21.91 -0.43
N GLY A 32 6.07 -21.49 0.71
CA GLY A 32 5.19 -22.29 1.54
C GLY A 32 4.11 -21.46 2.23
N SER A 33 3.34 -22.12 3.10
CA SER A 33 2.10 -21.68 3.76
C SER A 33 2.17 -20.42 4.64
N LEU A 34 3.29 -19.69 4.63
CA LEU A 34 3.54 -18.48 5.43
C LEU A 34 3.74 -17.22 4.56
N TYR A 35 3.48 -17.34 3.25
CA TYR A 35 3.60 -16.25 2.29
C TYR A 35 2.34 -16.21 1.41
N ASP A 36 1.70 -15.04 1.33
CA ASP A 36 0.62 -14.78 0.37
C ASP A 36 1.10 -13.80 -0.69
N ALA A 37 1.00 -14.25 -1.95
CA ALA A 37 1.32 -13.44 -3.11
C ALA A 37 0.42 -12.19 -3.21
N GLY A 38 0.92 -11.20 -3.94
CA GLY A 38 0.26 -9.94 -4.22
C GLY A 38 -1.19 -10.10 -4.67
N ARG A 39 -2.11 -9.44 -3.95
CA ARG A 39 -3.54 -9.36 -4.27
C ARG A 39 -4.03 -7.92 -4.25
N ILE A 40 -5.01 -7.60 -5.10
CA ILE A 40 -5.68 -6.29 -5.06
C ILE A 40 -6.81 -6.36 -4.03
N ASP A 41 -6.62 -5.68 -2.90
CA ASP A 41 -7.60 -5.66 -1.80
C ASP A 41 -8.67 -4.59 -1.95
N GLN A 42 -8.31 -3.47 -2.59
CA GLN A 42 -9.22 -2.36 -2.82
C GLN A 42 -9.02 -1.81 -4.21
N ARG A 43 -10.13 -1.42 -4.85
CA ARG A 43 -10.15 -0.65 -6.08
C ARG A 43 -11.29 0.38 -6.02
N LYS A 44 -10.96 1.65 -5.83
CA LYS A 44 -11.93 2.75 -5.69
C LYS A 44 -11.25 4.08 -5.93
N ASP A 45 -12.01 5.10 -6.28
CA ASP A 45 -11.54 6.48 -6.32
C ASP A 45 -11.28 6.96 -4.88
N LEU A 46 -10.01 7.22 -4.55
CA LEU A 46 -9.59 7.64 -3.21
C LEU A 46 -9.52 9.16 -3.09
N ASN A 47 -9.16 9.86 -4.17
CA ASN A 47 -8.91 11.30 -4.15
C ASN A 47 -10.13 12.13 -4.61
N GLY A 48 -11.12 11.49 -5.25
CA GLY A 48 -12.33 12.11 -5.78
C GLY A 48 -12.18 12.67 -7.19
N ASP A 49 -11.19 12.24 -7.97
CA ASP A 49 -10.92 12.76 -9.32
C ASP A 49 -11.66 12.01 -10.45
N GLY A 50 -12.48 11.01 -10.09
CA GLY A 50 -13.24 10.19 -11.00
C GLY A 50 -12.48 9.00 -11.58
N ARG A 51 -11.21 8.78 -11.19
CA ARG A 51 -10.42 7.61 -11.57
C ARG A 51 -10.16 6.73 -10.35
N PRO A 52 -10.09 5.39 -10.53
CA PRO A 52 -9.82 4.49 -9.44
C PRO A 52 -8.33 4.44 -9.08
N GLU A 53 -8.08 4.32 -7.79
CA GLU A 53 -6.85 3.77 -7.23
C GLU A 53 -7.02 2.29 -6.94
N ALA A 54 -5.90 1.58 -6.81
CA ALA A 54 -5.86 0.22 -6.30
C ALA A 54 -4.81 0.07 -5.20
N VAL A 55 -5.13 -0.78 -4.23
CA VAL A 55 -4.21 -1.20 -3.16
C VAL A 55 -3.88 -2.65 -3.36
N ILE A 56 -2.59 -2.92 -3.61
CA ILE A 56 -2.05 -4.28 -3.59
C ILE A 56 -1.53 -4.56 -2.19
N THR A 57 -1.80 -5.76 -1.67
CA THR A 57 -1.17 -6.29 -0.45
C THR A 57 -0.43 -7.58 -0.74
N GLU A 58 0.69 -7.78 -0.05
CA GLU A 58 1.48 -9.01 -0.08
C GLU A 58 1.87 -9.30 1.36
N SER A 59 1.88 -10.58 1.74
CA SER A 59 2.15 -11.00 3.11
C SER A 59 3.28 -12.03 3.17
N GLY A 60 4.05 -12.01 4.26
CA GLY A 60 5.16 -12.93 4.48
C GLY A 60 6.08 -12.48 5.59
N LEU A 61 6.32 -13.36 6.56
CA LEU A 61 7.21 -13.08 7.71
C LEU A 61 8.65 -12.82 7.25
N PHE A 62 9.12 -13.54 6.24
CA PHE A 62 10.46 -13.35 5.67
C PHE A 62 10.60 -11.97 5.00
N CYS A 63 9.58 -11.55 4.26
CA CYS A 63 9.60 -10.33 3.47
C CYS A 63 9.38 -9.07 4.30
N TYR A 64 8.46 -9.13 5.27
CA TYR A 64 7.91 -7.94 5.93
C TYR A 64 8.10 -7.97 7.45
N GLY A 65 8.90 -8.93 7.94
CA GLY A 65 9.19 -9.08 9.36
C GLY A 65 7.91 -9.27 10.18
N ARG A 66 7.93 -8.81 11.44
CA ARG A 66 6.82 -8.98 12.39
C ARG A 66 5.53 -8.26 11.99
N THR A 67 5.58 -7.36 11.02
CA THR A 67 4.40 -6.71 10.44
C THR A 67 3.68 -7.63 9.47
N GLU A 68 4.40 -8.59 8.90
CA GLU A 68 3.94 -9.64 8.00
C GLU A 68 3.29 -9.15 6.70
N ASN A 69 3.08 -7.84 6.53
CA ASN A 69 2.34 -7.26 5.41
C ASN A 69 3.08 -6.06 4.85
N ALA A 70 2.96 -5.87 3.55
CA ALA A 70 3.25 -4.62 2.87
C ALA A 70 2.11 -4.26 1.92
N PHE A 71 2.03 -2.97 1.57
CA PHE A 71 1.06 -2.50 0.60
C PHE A 71 1.70 -1.60 -0.46
N TRP A 72 1.03 -1.54 -1.61
CA TRP A 72 1.35 -0.64 -2.72
C TRP A 72 0.07 0.08 -3.15
N LEU A 73 0.12 1.40 -3.13
CA LEU A 73 -0.92 2.27 -3.65
C LEU A 73 -0.56 2.67 -5.09
N VAL A 74 -1.38 2.24 -6.04
CA VAL A 74 -1.29 2.67 -7.43
C VAL A 74 -2.51 3.49 -7.82
N SER A 75 -2.32 4.43 -8.74
CA SER A 75 -3.39 5.31 -9.24
C SER A 75 -3.51 5.21 -10.75
N GLN A 76 -4.74 5.15 -11.25
CA GLN A 76 -5.00 5.26 -12.68
C GLN A 76 -4.83 6.72 -13.11
N GLN A 77 -4.00 6.93 -14.12
CA GLN A 77 -3.71 8.23 -14.70
C GLN A 77 -4.77 8.60 -15.74
N ALA A 78 -4.79 9.87 -16.17
CA ALA A 78 -5.77 10.38 -17.12
C ALA A 78 -5.74 9.69 -18.49
N ASP A 79 -4.59 9.15 -18.89
CA ASP A 79 -4.40 8.37 -20.12
C ASP A 79 -4.75 6.88 -19.95
N GLY A 80 -5.26 6.47 -18.79
CA GLY A 80 -5.61 5.09 -18.46
C GLY A 80 -4.45 4.22 -17.99
N THR A 81 -3.21 4.74 -18.02
CA THR A 81 -2.04 4.03 -17.47
C THR A 81 -2.09 3.98 -15.94
N TRP A 82 -1.34 3.06 -15.34
CA TRP A 82 -1.24 2.93 -13.89
C TRP A 82 0.13 3.38 -13.41
N LYS A 83 0.17 4.07 -12.28
CA LYS A 83 1.41 4.56 -11.66
C LYS A 83 1.44 4.26 -10.17
N LEU A 84 2.58 3.74 -9.70
CA LEU A 84 2.86 3.64 -8.26
C LEU A 84 3.00 5.03 -7.63
N LEU A 85 2.24 5.26 -6.56
CA LEU A 85 2.30 6.50 -5.79
C LEU A 85 3.02 6.32 -4.45
N TYR A 86 2.82 5.17 -3.80
CA TYR A 86 3.41 4.88 -2.50
C TYR A 86 3.46 3.38 -2.24
N ASN A 87 4.45 2.93 -1.48
CA ASN A 87 4.49 1.60 -0.92
C ASN A 87 5.24 1.60 0.41
N GLU A 88 4.81 0.76 1.34
CA GLU A 88 5.49 0.60 2.62
C GLU A 88 5.16 -0.75 3.27
N VAL A 89 6.04 -1.21 4.15
CA VAL A 89 5.76 -2.33 5.06
C VAL A 89 4.75 -1.87 6.10
N GLY A 90 3.61 -2.54 6.17
CA GLY A 90 2.47 -2.13 6.98
C GLY A 90 1.13 -2.45 6.34
N ILE A 91 0.08 -2.09 7.08
CA ILE A 91 -1.30 -2.17 6.64
C ILE A 91 -1.81 -0.75 6.41
N ALA A 92 -2.24 -0.44 5.19
CA ALA A 92 -2.74 0.89 4.86
C ALA A 92 -4.16 1.11 5.40
N GLU A 93 -4.33 2.15 6.20
CA GLU A 93 -5.63 2.70 6.60
C GLU A 93 -5.77 4.12 6.05
N PHE A 94 -6.75 4.31 5.16
CA PHE A 94 -7.07 5.63 4.59
C PHE A 94 -7.93 6.44 5.56
N LEU A 95 -7.41 7.58 6.00
CA LEU A 95 -8.07 8.45 6.97
C LEU A 95 -9.02 9.45 6.29
N PRO A 96 -10.00 10.00 7.02
CA PRO A 96 -10.87 11.07 6.51
C PRO A 96 -10.13 12.39 6.22
N THR A 97 -8.99 12.62 6.87
CA THR A 97 -8.18 13.83 6.63
C THR A 97 -7.46 13.72 5.30
N LYS A 98 -7.34 14.84 4.57
CA LYS A 98 -6.79 14.87 3.21
C LYS A 98 -5.58 15.79 3.10
N GLY A 99 -4.69 15.45 2.18
CA GLY A 99 -3.60 16.29 1.68
C GLY A 99 -4.00 17.05 0.42
N VAL A 100 -2.99 17.46 -0.36
CA VAL A 100 -3.18 18.20 -1.62
C VAL A 100 -3.99 17.35 -2.61
N GLY A 101 -4.90 17.96 -3.37
CA GLY A 101 -5.63 17.27 -4.45
C GLY A 101 -6.62 16.21 -3.96
N GLY A 102 -7.05 16.27 -2.69
CA GLY A 102 -8.08 15.36 -2.16
C GLY A 102 -7.57 14.00 -1.69
N TRP A 103 -6.28 13.73 -1.83
CA TRP A 103 -5.63 12.49 -1.41
C TRP A 103 -5.78 12.24 0.10
N PRO A 104 -6.30 11.10 0.54
CA PRO A 104 -6.42 10.78 1.97
C PRO A 104 -5.04 10.65 2.62
N ASP A 105 -4.93 11.09 3.88
CA ASP A 105 -3.81 10.69 4.72
C ASP A 105 -3.84 9.17 4.93
N ILE A 106 -2.68 8.53 5.01
CA ILE A 106 -2.56 7.08 5.20
C ILE A 106 -1.91 6.83 6.57
N SER A 107 -2.61 6.13 7.44
CA SER A 107 -2.01 5.52 8.63
C SER A 107 -1.42 4.17 8.24
N ILE A 108 -0.16 3.93 8.61
CA ILE A 108 0.56 2.70 8.28
C ILE A 108 0.58 1.83 9.54
N GLY A 109 -0.38 0.91 9.62
CA GLY A 109 -0.55 0.00 10.73
C GLY A 109 0.51 -1.11 10.77
N GLY A 110 0.65 -1.73 11.93
CA GLY A 110 1.54 -2.84 12.22
C GLY A 110 1.47 -3.20 13.71
N PRO A 111 2.40 -4.03 14.21
CA PRO A 111 2.46 -4.33 15.63
C PRO A 111 2.72 -3.08 16.47
N GLY A 112 2.05 -2.98 17.62
CA GLY A 112 2.28 -1.94 18.62
C GLY A 112 1.21 -0.84 18.61
N PHE A 113 1.64 0.34 19.05
CA PHE A 113 0.80 1.51 19.26
C PHE A 113 1.58 2.72 18.72
N CYS A 114 0.88 3.71 18.18
CA CYS A 114 1.46 4.90 17.54
C CYS A 114 2.05 4.67 16.16
N PHE A 115 1.22 4.87 15.13
CA PHE A 115 1.53 4.59 13.74
C PHE A 115 1.92 5.86 12.98
N PRO A 116 2.87 5.77 12.03
CA PRO A 116 3.16 6.89 11.15
C PRO A 116 1.95 7.17 10.26
N VAL A 117 1.65 8.45 10.11
CA VAL A 117 0.67 8.97 9.17
C VAL A 117 1.41 9.73 8.09
N VAL A 118 1.24 9.31 6.83
CA VAL A 118 1.78 10.00 5.67
C VAL A 118 0.70 10.81 4.96
N ARG A 119 1.10 11.94 4.38
CA ARG A 119 0.24 12.87 3.66
C ARG A 119 0.80 13.15 2.28
N TRP A 120 -0.09 13.19 1.28
CA TRP A 120 0.27 13.67 -0.05
C TRP A 120 0.56 15.18 -0.04
N ASN A 121 1.76 15.56 -0.44
CA ASN A 121 2.19 16.97 -0.50
C ASN A 121 2.02 17.62 -1.88
N GLY A 122 1.36 16.95 -2.82
CA GLY A 122 1.26 17.37 -4.22
C GLY A 122 2.21 16.63 -5.16
N LYS A 123 3.21 15.93 -4.61
CA LYS A 123 4.23 15.18 -5.37
C LYS A 123 4.48 13.77 -4.86
N ALA A 124 4.46 13.58 -3.55
CA ALA A 124 4.71 12.31 -2.89
C ALA A 124 3.97 12.24 -1.55
N TYR A 125 3.75 11.03 -1.05
CA TYR A 125 3.40 10.82 0.36
C TYR A 125 4.65 11.03 1.21
N VAL A 126 4.53 11.89 2.21
CA VAL A 126 5.60 12.21 3.16
C VAL A 126 5.10 12.07 4.59
N ARG A 127 6.00 11.73 5.53
CA ARG A 127 5.65 11.64 6.96
C ARG A 127 5.09 12.97 7.45
N HIS A 128 3.87 12.91 7.99
CA HIS A 128 3.14 14.09 8.44
C HIS A 128 3.05 14.14 9.97
N ARG A 129 2.66 13.03 10.61
CA ARG A 129 2.57 12.90 12.07
C ARG A 129 2.63 11.44 12.48
N PHE A 130 2.57 11.19 13.78
CA PHE A 130 2.20 9.89 14.32
C PHE A 130 0.84 9.98 14.99
N ALA A 131 0.04 8.93 14.87
CA ALA A 131 -1.26 8.87 15.51
C ALA A 131 -1.62 7.44 15.96
N TYR A 132 -2.47 7.35 16.97
CA TYR A 132 -3.11 6.11 17.41
C TYR A 132 -4.56 6.43 17.76
N GLU A 133 -5.51 5.68 17.20
CA GLU A 133 -6.96 5.93 17.37
C GLU A 133 -7.36 7.39 17.09
N GLY A 134 -6.77 7.99 16.05
CA GLY A 134 -7.02 9.38 15.65
C GLY A 134 -6.36 10.45 16.52
N LYS A 135 -5.68 10.09 17.61
CA LYS A 135 -4.99 11.03 18.50
C LYS A 135 -3.49 11.11 18.21
N PRO A 136 -2.86 12.29 18.31
CA PRO A 136 -1.41 12.42 18.22
C PRO A 136 -0.71 11.55 19.27
N CYS A 137 0.42 10.96 18.89
CA CYS A 137 1.24 10.15 19.79
C CYS A 137 2.72 10.35 19.45
N SER A 138 3.60 9.85 20.31
CA SER A 138 5.05 9.81 20.07
C SER A 138 5.51 8.37 20.13
N PRO A 139 6.16 7.84 19.07
CA PRO A 139 6.72 6.50 19.14
C PRO A 139 7.85 6.47 20.20
N PRO A 140 8.12 5.31 20.83
CA PRO A 140 9.30 5.15 21.67
C PRO A 140 10.54 5.59 20.89
N ARG A 141 11.47 6.30 21.55
CA ARG A 141 12.75 6.62 20.92
C ARG A 141 13.49 5.30 20.63
N PRO A 142 14.18 5.19 19.47
CA PRO A 142 15.02 4.04 19.18
C PRO A 142 16.11 3.82 20.23
#